data_AF-A0AA40WFN7-F1
#
_entry.id   AF-A0AA40WFN7-F1
#
_cell.length_a   1.000
_cell.length_b   1.000
_cell.length_c   1.000
_cell.angle_alpha   90.00
_cell.angle_beta   90.00
_cell.angle_gamma   90.00
#
_symmetry.space_group_name_H-M   'P 1'
#
loop_
_entity.id
_entity.type
_entity.pdbx_description
1 polymer ?
#
loop_
_entity_poly.entity_id
_entity_poly.type
_entity_poly.pdbx_seq_one_letter_code
_entity_poly.pdbx_strand_id
1 'polypeptide(L)'
;RALQGSGAIAAAVMALLSDLTREQNRTKEMAFIGVSFGITFAIAMVLGPIVTHSLGLNALCWMIAALANLGILLTIWVVPNSTNHVLNRESGMVKGSFSKVLSEPRLLKLNFGIMCLHILLMSTFVALPGQLADAGFPAAEHWKVYLATMVIAFAAVVPFIIYA
;
A
#
# COMPACT_ATOMS: atom_id res chain seq x y z
N ARG A 1 -0.54 6.68 17.18
CA ARG A 1 -1.27 6.20 15.96
C ARG A 1 -1.75 7.36 15.09
N ALA A 2 -2.44 8.38 15.61
CA ALA A 2 -2.85 9.55 14.80
C ALA A 2 -1.69 10.22 14.05
N LEU A 3 -0.56 10.47 14.73
CA LEU A 3 0.66 11.04 14.12
C LEU A 3 1.29 10.14 13.05
N GLN A 4 1.18 8.81 13.17
CA GLN A 4 1.66 7.89 12.14
C GLN A 4 0.77 7.93 10.90
N GLY A 5 -0.54 8.18 11.08
CA GLY A 5 -1.50 8.33 9.98
C GLY A 5 -1.43 9.68 9.27
N SER A 6 -1.05 10.76 9.96
CA SER A 6 -0.91 12.09 9.35
C SER A 6 0.27 12.20 8.38
N GLY A 7 1.28 11.33 8.50
CA GLY A 7 2.42 11.24 7.58
C GLY A 7 2.11 10.49 6.28
N ALA A 8 0.97 10.76 5.64
CA ALA A 8 0.55 10.04 4.45
C ALA A 8 1.44 10.37 3.23
N ILE A 9 2.28 9.40 2.81
CA ILE A 9 3.22 9.54 1.69
C ILE A 9 2.70 8.94 0.37
N ALA A 10 1.59 8.19 0.40
CA ALA A 10 1.13 7.39 -0.73
C ALA A 10 0.94 8.21 -2.02
N ALA A 11 0.27 9.36 -1.93
CA ALA A 11 0.04 10.22 -3.09
C ALA A 11 1.35 10.75 -3.69
N ALA A 12 2.30 11.18 -2.83
CA ALA A 12 3.59 11.69 -3.26
C ALA A 12 4.45 10.61 -3.93
N VAL A 13 4.49 9.40 -3.36
CA VAL A 13 5.24 8.27 -3.91
C VAL A 13 4.64 7.81 -5.24
N MET A 14 3.31 7.67 -5.32
CA MET A 14 2.63 7.26 -6.55
C MET A 14 2.80 8.29 -7.67
N ALA A 15 2.75 9.58 -7.35
CA ALA A 15 3.00 10.65 -8.30
C ALA A 15 4.45 10.63 -8.81
N LEU A 16 5.42 10.55 -7.89
CA LEU A 16 6.84 10.50 -8.24
C LEU A 16 7.18 9.27 -9.09
N LEU A 17 6.59 8.11 -8.77
CA LEU A 17 6.76 6.92 -9.59
C LEU A 17 6.18 7.12 -10.99
N SER A 18 4.99 7.71 -11.12
CA SER A 18 4.36 8.02 -12.40
C SER A 18 5.17 9.04 -13.23
N ASP A 19 5.90 9.93 -12.56
CA ASP A 19 6.77 10.93 -13.19
C ASP A 19 8.10 10.32 -13.68
N LEU A 20 8.64 9.33 -12.95
CA LEU A 20 9.90 8.65 -13.28
C LEU A 20 9.72 7.47 -14.24
N THR A 21 8.49 6.99 -14.44
CA THR A 21 8.19 5.80 -15.27
C THR A 21 7.46 6.18 -16.56
N ARG A 22 7.88 5.56 -17.67
CA ARG A 22 7.23 5.74 -18.98
C ARG A 22 5.82 5.14 -18.95
N GLU A 23 4.87 5.74 -19.68
CA GLU A 23 3.47 5.31 -19.69
C GLU A 23 3.30 3.82 -20.03
N GLN A 24 4.13 3.31 -20.94
CA GLN A 24 4.17 1.89 -21.34
C GLN A 24 4.49 0.93 -20.18
N ASN A 25 5.24 1.39 -19.17
CA ASN A 25 5.65 0.57 -18.03
C ASN A 25 4.85 0.88 -16.75
N ARG A 26 3.99 1.91 -16.75
CA ARG A 26 3.23 2.32 -15.54
C ARG A 26 2.42 1.17 -14.96
N THR A 27 1.78 0.34 -15.78
CA THR A 27 1.02 -0.82 -15.31
C THR A 27 1.91 -1.84 -14.58
N LYS A 28 3.13 -2.09 -15.08
CA LYS A 28 4.08 -3.02 -14.45
C LYS A 28 4.57 -2.50 -13.11
N GLU A 29 4.88 -1.21 -13.05
CA GLU A 29 5.36 -0.53 -11.84
C GLU A 29 4.25 -0.46 -10.77
N MET A 30 3.02 -0.14 -11.17
CA MET A 30 1.86 -0.15 -10.27
C MET A 30 1.54 -1.57 -9.77
N ALA A 31 1.70 -2.58 -10.62
CA ALA A 31 1.56 -3.97 -10.21
C ALA A 31 2.66 -4.40 -9.23
N PHE A 32 3.90 -3.94 -9.43
CA PHE A 32 5.01 -4.18 -8.50
C PHE A 32 4.75 -3.58 -7.11
N ILE A 33 4.15 -2.38 -7.05
CA ILE A 33 3.68 -1.81 -5.77
C ILE A 33 2.62 -2.70 -5.11
N GLY A 34 1.64 -3.18 -5.88
CA GLY A 34 0.61 -4.09 -5.38
C GLY A 34 1.19 -5.38 -4.80
N VAL A 35 2.15 -5.99 -5.50
CA VAL A 35 2.89 -7.17 -5.02
C VAL A 35 3.66 -6.84 -3.74
N SER A 36 4.33 -5.68 -3.69
CA SER A 36 5.08 -5.22 -2.53
C SER A 36 4.19 -5.03 -1.30
N PHE A 37 2.95 -4.52 -1.46
CA PHE A 37 1.98 -4.44 -0.36
C PHE A 37 1.62 -5.81 0.19
N GLY A 38 1.34 -6.79 -0.66
CA GLY A 38 1.01 -8.15 -0.21
C GLY A 38 2.19 -8.83 0.49
N ILE A 39 3.43 -8.67 0.00
CA ILE A 39 4.62 -9.25 0.61
C ILE A 39 4.86 -8.61 1.98
N THR A 40 4.77 -7.29 2.06
CA THR A 40 4.92 -6.54 3.32
C THR A 40 3.85 -6.96 4.33
N PHE A 41 2.60 -7.14 3.88
CA PHE A 41 1.51 -7.62 4.71
C PHE A 41 1.77 -9.05 5.24
N ALA A 42 2.20 -9.97 4.38
CA ALA A 42 2.52 -11.34 4.78
C ALA A 42 3.65 -11.38 5.82
N ILE A 43 4.73 -10.62 5.57
CA ILE A 43 5.85 -10.48 6.51
C ILE A 43 5.37 -9.88 7.83
N ALA A 44 4.56 -8.81 7.79
CA ALA A 44 4.05 -8.14 8.98
C ALA A 44 3.12 -9.03 9.82
N MET A 45 2.28 -9.85 9.17
CA MET A 45 1.39 -10.80 9.86
C MET A 45 2.16 -11.88 10.62
N VAL A 46 3.31 -12.30 10.10
CA VAL A 46 4.18 -13.30 10.76
C VAL A 46 5.09 -12.65 11.81
N LEU A 47 5.80 -11.58 11.45
CA LEU A 47 6.75 -10.92 12.36
C LEU A 47 6.06 -10.14 13.49
N GLY A 48 4.87 -9.57 13.26
CA GLY A 48 4.16 -8.73 14.22
C GLY A 48 3.94 -9.43 15.57
N PRO A 49 3.31 -10.62 15.61
CA PRO A 49 3.13 -11.38 16.85
C PRO A 49 4.46 -11.80 17.49
N ILE A 50 5.44 -12.24 16.70
CA ILE A 50 6.75 -12.72 17.18
C ILE A 50 7.49 -11.59 17.92
N VAL A 51 7.57 -10.40 17.31
CA VAL A 51 8.23 -9.23 17.89
C VAL A 51 7.47 -8.74 19.12
N THR A 52 6.13 -8.71 19.07
CA THR A 52 5.32 -8.24 20.20
C THR A 52 5.40 -9.18 21.40
N HIS A 53 5.44 -10.50 21.18
CA HIS A 53 5.54 -11.50 22.25
C HIS A 53 6.93 -11.52 22.90
N SER A 54 8.00 -11.31 22.12
CA SER A 54 9.39 -11.38 22.61
C SER A 54 9.91 -10.06 23.19
N LEU A 55 9.58 -8.93 22.55
CA LEU A 55 10.20 -7.63 22.82
C LEU A 55 9.18 -6.56 23.29
N GLY A 56 7.89 -6.90 23.31
CA GLY A 56 6.81 -6.01 23.73
C GLY A 56 6.44 -4.93 22.70
N LEU A 57 5.39 -4.16 23.02
CA LEU A 57 4.84 -3.14 22.13
C LEU A 57 5.80 -1.96 21.88
N ASN A 58 6.61 -1.60 22.89
CA ASN A 58 7.56 -0.48 22.79
C ASN A 58 8.66 -0.75 21.76
N ALA A 59 9.18 -1.98 21.70
CA ALA A 59 10.18 -2.37 20.72
C ALA A 59 9.62 -2.31 19.29
N LEU A 60 8.36 -2.72 19.11
CA LEU A 60 7.67 -2.62 17.83
C LEU A 60 7.55 -1.16 17.35
N CYS A 61 7.23 -0.22 18.24
CA CYS A 61 7.21 1.21 17.92
C CYS A 61 8.59 1.75 17.52
N TRP A 62 9.64 1.40 18.26
CA TRP A 62 11.02 1.80 17.93
C TRP A 62 11.50 1.19 16.60
N MET A 63 11.13 -0.05 16.33
CA MET A 63 11.39 -0.71 15.06
C MET A 63 10.74 0.06 13.90
N ILE A 64 9.44 0.40 14.01
CA ILE A 64 8.76 1.22 12.99
C ILE A 64 9.47 2.57 12.80
N ALA A 65 9.88 3.23 13.89
CA ALA A 65 10.62 4.49 13.81
C ALA A 65 11.98 4.34 13.11
N ALA A 66 12.71 3.25 13.37
CA ALA A 66 13.97 2.95 12.70
C ALA A 66 13.77 2.68 11.20
N LEU A 67 12.77 1.88 10.82
CA LEU A 67 12.40 1.64 9.43
C LEU A 67 11.98 2.93 8.72
N ALA A 68 11.23 3.81 9.39
CA ALA A 68 10.84 5.11 8.83
C ALA A 68 12.06 6.01 8.56
N ASN A 69 13.01 6.08 9.51
CA ASN A 69 14.26 6.83 9.31
C ASN A 69 15.10 6.25 8.17
N LEU A 70 15.20 4.93 8.07
CA LEU A 70 15.88 4.25 6.97
C LEU A 70 15.21 4.56 5.62
N GLY A 71 13.87 4.60 5.58
CA GLY A 71 13.11 5.02 4.39
C GLY A 71 13.41 6.47 3.98
N ILE A 72 13.49 7.40 4.93
CA ILE A 72 13.87 8.80 4.66
C ILE A 72 15.27 8.87 4.06
N LEU A 73 16.22 8.15 4.64
CA LEU A 73 17.62 8.17 4.23
C LEU A 73 17.81 7.55 2.83
N LEU A 74 17.12 6.44 2.55
CA LEU A 74 17.06 5.85 1.21
C LEU A 74 16.46 6.81 0.19
N THR A 75 15.35 7.47 0.50
CA THR A 75 14.74 8.43 -0.43
C THR A 75 15.69 9.57 -0.79
N ILE A 76 16.39 10.14 0.20
CA ILE A 76 17.31 11.27 -0.03
C ILE A 76 18.53 10.85 -0.85
N TRP A 77 19.05 9.64 -0.66
CA TRP A 77 20.28 9.19 -1.33
C TRP A 77 20.07 8.45 -2.65
N VAL A 78 18.95 7.73 -2.80
CA VAL A 78 18.73 6.82 -3.94
C VAL A 78 17.79 7.43 -4.98
N VAL A 79 16.80 8.22 -4.57
CA VAL A 79 15.79 8.71 -5.51
C VAL A 79 16.28 9.97 -6.22
N PRO A 80 16.48 9.95 -7.55
CA PRO A 80 16.90 11.13 -8.29
C PRO A 80 15.76 12.15 -8.33
N ASN A 81 16.09 13.44 -8.16
CA ASN A 81 15.12 14.52 -8.34
C ASN A 81 14.60 14.54 -9.79
N SER A 82 13.29 14.54 -9.99
CA SER A 82 12.71 14.72 -11.31
C SER A 82 12.87 16.17 -11.76
N THR A 83 13.58 16.39 -12.87
CA THR A 83 13.84 17.73 -13.43
C THR A 83 12.64 18.34 -14.14
N ASN A 84 11.59 17.55 -14.42
CA ASN A 84 10.32 18.03 -14.97
C ASN A 84 9.34 18.36 -13.85
N HIS A 85 9.70 19.31 -12.98
CA HIS A 85 8.68 20.02 -12.25
C HIS A 85 7.95 20.88 -13.28
N VAL A 86 6.75 20.45 -13.70
CA VAL A 86 5.76 21.42 -14.18
C VAL A 86 5.40 22.23 -12.95
N LEU A 87 6.25 23.19 -12.62
CA LEU A 87 6.02 24.19 -11.60
C LEU A 87 4.92 25.06 -12.17
N ASN A 88 3.68 24.56 -12.08
CA ASN A 88 2.53 25.32 -12.49
C ASN A 88 2.54 26.54 -11.56
N ARG A 89 2.96 27.70 -12.10
CA ARG A 89 3.05 28.99 -11.40
C ARG A 89 1.70 29.46 -10.87
N GLU A 90 0.64 28.67 -11.07
CA GLU A 90 -0.64 28.70 -10.38
C GLU A 90 -0.68 27.79 -9.12
N SER A 91 0.43 27.67 -8.39
CA SER A 91 0.54 26.93 -7.12
C SER A 91 -0.20 27.61 -5.95
N GLY A 92 -1.00 28.63 -6.21
CA GLY A 92 -2.04 29.05 -5.29
C GLY A 92 -3.25 28.18 -5.55
N MET A 93 -3.54 27.21 -4.68
CA MET A 93 -4.76 26.35 -4.67
C MET A 93 -5.89 26.92 -5.53
N VAL A 94 -5.88 26.62 -6.84
CA VAL A 94 -6.93 27.09 -7.74
C VAL A 94 -8.13 26.22 -7.42
N LYS A 95 -8.99 26.71 -6.50
CA LYS A 95 -10.21 26.01 -6.06
C LYS A 95 -11.05 25.50 -7.25
N GLY A 96 -10.97 26.19 -8.39
CA GLY A 96 -11.59 25.78 -9.65
C GLY A 96 -10.99 24.54 -10.32
N SER A 97 -9.69 24.29 -10.20
CA SER A 97 -9.02 23.11 -10.78
C SER A 97 -9.17 21.87 -9.91
N PHE A 98 -9.14 22.02 -8.58
CA PHE A 98 -9.38 20.91 -7.66
C PHE A 98 -10.80 20.35 -7.80
N SER A 99 -11.80 21.24 -7.88
CA SER A 99 -13.20 20.83 -8.08
C SER A 99 -13.42 20.12 -9.41
N LYS A 100 -12.75 20.59 -10.49
CA LYS A 100 -12.78 19.93 -11.80
C LYS A 100 -12.19 18.52 -11.77
N VAL A 101 -11.03 18.32 -11.13
CA VAL A 101 -10.42 16.99 -10.99
C VAL A 101 -11.31 16.06 -10.17
N LEU A 102 -11.90 16.57 -9.08
CA LEU A 102 -12.79 15.77 -8.23
C LEU A 102 -14.11 15.40 -8.93
N SER A 103 -14.56 16.22 -9.89
CA SER A 103 -15.80 16.02 -10.63
C SER A 103 -15.62 15.26 -11.95
N GLU A 104 -14.40 14.84 -12.28
CA GLU A 104 -14.09 14.10 -13.51
C GLU A 104 -14.74 12.71 -13.46
N PRO A 105 -15.70 12.38 -14.36
CA PRO A 105 -16.48 11.15 -14.27
C PRO A 105 -15.63 9.88 -14.38
N ARG A 106 -14.54 9.91 -15.14
CA ARG A 106 -13.61 8.77 -15.27
C ARG A 106 -12.87 8.52 -13.95
N LEU A 107 -12.37 9.57 -13.31
CA LEU A 107 -11.67 9.47 -12.03
C LEU A 107 -12.63 9.08 -10.90
N LEU A 108 -13.87 9.58 -10.91
CA LEU A 108 -14.88 9.19 -9.93
C LEU A 108 -15.20 7.69 -10.01
N LYS A 109 -15.34 7.13 -11.21
CA LYS A 109 -15.54 5.67 -11.38
C LYS A 109 -14.37 4.86 -10.85
N LEU A 110 -13.13 5.29 -11.13
CA LEU A 110 -11.93 4.62 -10.63
C LEU A 110 -11.78 4.73 -9.11
N ASN A 111 -12.00 5.92 -8.54
CA ASN A 111 -11.97 6.15 -7.10
C ASN A 111 -13.04 5.34 -6.37
N PHE A 112 -14.26 5.31 -6.91
CA PHE A 112 -15.33 4.48 -6.36
C PHE A 112 -14.98 2.99 -6.44
N GLY A 113 -14.39 2.54 -7.56
CA GLY A 113 -13.90 1.17 -7.72
C GLY A 113 -12.86 0.78 -6.66
N ILE A 114 -11.83 1.61 -6.46
CA ILE A 114 -10.78 1.39 -5.44
C ILE A 114 -11.37 1.44 -4.03
N MET A 115 -12.32 2.35 -3.77
CA MET A 115 -13.03 2.44 -2.50
C MET A 115 -13.82 1.15 -2.22
N CYS A 116 -14.62 0.68 -3.17
CA CYS A 116 -15.36 -0.58 -3.05
C CYS A 116 -14.41 -1.77 -2.84
N LEU A 117 -13.31 -1.83 -3.60
CA LEU A 117 -12.30 -2.88 -3.45
C LEU A 117 -11.72 -2.89 -2.01
N HIS A 118 -11.37 -1.72 -1.47
CA HIS A 118 -10.83 -1.62 -0.11
C HIS A 118 -11.87 -1.89 0.98
N ILE A 119 -13.12 -1.45 0.80
CA ILE A 119 -14.21 -1.75 1.74
C ILE A 119 -14.45 -3.25 1.79
N LEU A 120 -14.52 -3.91 0.64
CA LEU A 120 -14.70 -5.36 0.57
C LEU A 120 -13.51 -6.08 1.21
N LEU A 121 -12.28 -5.69 0.86
CA LEU A 121 -11.08 -6.26 1.45
C LEU A 121 -11.08 -6.14 2.98
N MET A 122 -11.28 -4.94 3.53
CA MET A 122 -11.27 -4.70 4.97
C MET A 122 -12.45 -5.41 5.67
N SER A 123 -13.63 -5.42 5.05
CA SER A 123 -14.80 -6.15 5.57
C SER A 123 -14.51 -7.65 5.67
N THR A 124 -13.91 -8.25 4.63
CA THR A 124 -13.47 -9.65 4.66
C THR A 124 -12.44 -9.89 5.76
N PHE A 125 -11.43 -9.03 5.91
CA PHE A 125 -10.43 -9.18 6.97
C PHE A 125 -10.99 -9.03 8.40
N VAL A 126 -12.11 -8.34 8.58
CA VAL A 126 -12.80 -8.23 9.87
C VAL A 126 -13.67 -9.45 10.15
N ALA A 127 -14.43 -9.94 9.15
CA ALA A 127 -15.39 -11.02 9.34
C ALA A 127 -14.77 -12.44 9.28
N LEU A 128 -13.78 -12.64 8.40
CA LEU A 128 -13.22 -13.96 8.10
C LEU A 128 -12.48 -14.63 9.28
N PRO A 129 -11.68 -13.93 10.11
CA PRO A 129 -11.05 -14.56 11.27
C PRO A 129 -12.07 -15.14 12.26
N GLY A 130 -13.18 -14.43 12.48
CA GLY A 130 -14.26 -14.89 13.36
C GLY A 130 -14.90 -16.17 12.83
N GLN A 131 -15.26 -16.20 11.55
CA GLN A 131 -15.85 -17.39 10.94
C GLN A 131 -14.88 -18.59 10.87
N LEU A 132 -13.58 -18.35 10.66
CA LEU A 132 -12.57 -19.41 10.74
C LEU A 132 -12.47 -19.99 12.15
N ALA A 133 -12.50 -19.14 13.18
CA ALA A 133 -12.50 -19.59 14.56
C ALA A 133 -13.74 -20.44 14.89
N ASP A 134 -14.92 -20.00 14.46
CA ASP A 134 -16.18 -20.74 14.64
C ASP A 134 -16.19 -22.09 13.88
N ALA A 135 -15.50 -22.16 12.74
CA ALA A 135 -15.29 -23.39 11.98
C ALA A 135 -14.23 -24.33 12.58
N GLY A 136 -13.64 -24.00 13.74
CA GLY A 136 -12.66 -24.81 14.44
C GLY A 136 -11.20 -24.52 14.08
N PHE A 137 -10.89 -23.45 13.33
CA PHE A 137 -9.51 -23.02 13.05
C PHE A 137 -9.04 -21.99 14.09
N PRO A 138 -8.09 -22.34 14.99
CA PRO A 138 -7.58 -21.40 15.97
C PRO A 138 -6.84 -20.24 15.30
N ALA A 139 -6.85 -19.06 15.93
CA ALA A 139 -6.19 -17.86 15.42
C ALA A 139 -4.69 -18.05 15.13
N ALA A 140 -4.05 -18.97 15.85
CA ALA A 140 -2.65 -19.35 15.63
C ALA A 140 -2.39 -20.00 14.26
N GLU A 141 -3.42 -20.50 13.58
CA GLU A 141 -3.32 -21.17 12.27
C GLU A 141 -3.77 -20.25 11.12
N HIS A 142 -4.43 -19.12 11.41
CA HIS A 142 -4.97 -18.21 10.39
C HIS A 142 -3.87 -17.66 9.47
N TRP A 143 -2.66 -17.44 9.99
CA TRP A 143 -1.53 -16.96 9.19
C TRP A 143 -1.17 -17.92 8.05
N LYS A 144 -1.35 -19.23 8.21
CA LYS A 144 -1.06 -20.22 7.15
C LYS A 144 -2.05 -20.07 6.00
N VAL A 145 -3.33 -19.85 6.31
CA VAL A 145 -4.38 -19.62 5.33
C VAL A 145 -4.14 -18.31 4.57
N TYR A 146 -3.78 -17.24 5.28
CA TYR A 146 -3.44 -15.96 4.64
C TYR A 146 -2.19 -16.06 3.78
N LEU A 147 -1.17 -16.79 4.23
CA LEU A 147 0.06 -16.99 3.47
C LEU A 147 -0.19 -17.81 2.20
N ALA A 148 -0.94 -18.91 2.31
CA ALA A 148 -1.28 -19.74 1.15
C ALA A 148 -2.10 -18.96 0.11
N THR A 149 -3.12 -18.23 0.55
CA THR A 149 -3.92 -17.39 -0.37
C THR A 149 -3.10 -16.29 -1.02
N MET A 150 -2.16 -15.67 -0.28
CA MET A 150 -1.24 -14.67 -0.83
C MET A 150 -0.31 -15.26 -1.91
N VAL A 151 0.26 -16.44 -1.67
CA VAL A 151 1.12 -17.13 -2.65
C VAL A 151 0.36 -17.46 -3.92
N ILE A 152 -0.87 -17.97 -3.79
CA ILE A 152 -1.74 -18.26 -4.94
C ILE A 152 -2.05 -16.96 -5.70
N ALA A 153 -2.39 -15.89 -4.99
CA ALA A 153 -2.67 -14.59 -5.61
C ALA A 153 -1.45 -14.05 -6.37
N PHE A 154 -0.23 -14.16 -5.83
CA PHE A 154 0.98 -13.76 -6.54
C PHE A 154 1.26 -14.63 -7.76
N ALA A 155 1.16 -15.95 -7.63
CA ALA A 155 1.33 -16.86 -8.76
C ALA A 155 0.34 -16.55 -9.90
N ALA A 156 -0.90 -16.16 -9.55
CA ALA A 156 -1.91 -15.75 -10.51
C ALA A 156 -1.62 -14.39 -11.15
N VAL A 157 -1.09 -13.41 -10.41
CA VAL A 157 -0.85 -12.04 -10.90
C VAL A 157 0.40 -11.95 -11.78
N VAL A 158 1.48 -12.69 -11.47
CA VAL A 158 2.75 -12.68 -12.22
C VAL A 158 2.58 -12.82 -13.75
N PRO A 159 1.82 -13.80 -14.30
CA PRO A 159 1.67 -13.92 -15.75
C PRO A 159 0.98 -12.71 -16.38
N PHE A 160 0.02 -12.09 -15.69
CA PHE A 160 -0.63 -10.87 -16.19
C PHE A 160 0.33 -9.67 -16.22
N ILE A 161 1.27 -9.58 -15.27
CA ILE A 161 2.30 -8.52 -15.28
C ILE A 161 3.28 -8.69 -16.45
N ILE A 162 3.68 -9.94 -16.74
CA ILE A 162 4.64 -10.24 -17.82
C ILE A 162 4.02 -9.93 -19.19
N TYR A 163 2.72 -10.23 -19.36
CA TYR A 163 2.03 -10.10 -20.64
C TYR A 163 1.42 -8.70 -20.89
N ALA A 164 1.18 -7.92 -19.83
CA ALA A 164 0.77 -6.51 -19.92
C ALA A 164 1.92 -5.59 -20.35
#